data_AF-A0A0P0EIT2-F1
#
_entry.id   AF-A0A0P0EIT2-F1
#
_cell.length_a   1.000
_cell.length_b   1.000
_cell.length_c   1.000
_cell.angle_alpha   90.00
_cell.angle_beta   90.00
_cell.angle_gamma   90.00
#
_symmetry.space_group_name_H-M   'P 1'
#
loop_
_entity.id
_entity.type
_entity.pdbx_description
1 polymer ?
#
loop_
_entity_poly.entity_id
_entity_poly.type
_entity_poly.pdbx_seq_one_letter_code
_entity_poly.pdbx_strand_id
1 'polypeptide(L)'
;MTDAATLRRDIQALTAALEETRAQMEAGLAADLTGLDSRVATLCAEAQSARGDAELAAALERLLPTLDAVAAALTRQRETLAAAAEGRHDPHTARQRASAAYGRGASAAPGDPPPDPPATPSRQS
;
A
#
# COMPACT_ATOMS: atom_id res chain seq x y z
N MET A 1 -16.85 36.36 -9.19
CA MET A 1 -17.63 35.97 -7.99
C MET A 1 -18.51 34.82 -8.39
N THR A 2 -18.19 33.62 -7.92
CA THR A 2 -19.04 32.45 -8.07
C THR A 2 -20.25 32.63 -7.14
N ASP A 3 -21.46 32.43 -7.67
CA ASP A 3 -22.68 32.51 -6.86
C ASP A 3 -22.81 31.29 -5.93
N ALA A 4 -23.44 31.46 -4.76
CA ALA A 4 -23.55 30.44 -3.73
C ALA A 4 -24.26 29.16 -4.22
N ALA A 5 -25.19 29.30 -5.17
CA ALA A 5 -25.86 28.17 -5.81
C ALA A 5 -24.91 27.33 -6.68
N THR A 6 -23.96 27.97 -7.36
CA THR A 6 -22.92 27.28 -8.14
C THR A 6 -21.95 26.56 -7.21
N LEU A 7 -21.51 27.25 -6.15
CA LEU A 7 -20.60 26.67 -5.16
C LEU A 7 -21.17 25.42 -4.49
N ARG A 8 -22.48 25.42 -4.22
CA ARG A 8 -23.19 24.26 -3.66
C ARG A 8 -23.26 23.09 -4.64
N ARG A 9 -23.47 23.36 -5.93
CA ARG A 9 -23.40 22.34 -6.97
C ARG A 9 -21.99 21.74 -7.05
N ASP A 10 -20.96 22.57 -6.94
CA ASP A 10 -19.57 22.11 -6.94
C ASP A 10 -19.26 21.24 -5.71
N ILE A 11 -19.77 21.59 -4.53
CA ILE A 11 -19.69 20.74 -3.32
C ILE A 11 -20.35 19.39 -3.57
N GLN A 12 -21.55 19.36 -4.13
CA GLN A 12 -22.26 18.11 -4.41
C GLN A 12 -21.53 17.23 -5.42
N ALA A 13 -20.99 17.84 -6.48
CA ALA A 13 -20.18 17.13 -7.47
C ALA A 13 -18.91 16.56 -6.84
N LEU A 14 -18.26 17.30 -5.94
CA LEU A 14 -17.11 16.84 -5.18
C LEU A 14 -17.46 15.67 -4.25
N THR A 15 -18.57 15.75 -3.51
CA THR A 15 -19.06 14.65 -2.67
C THR A 15 -19.27 13.39 -3.50
N ALA A 16 -19.96 13.48 -4.64
CA ALA A 16 -20.21 12.33 -5.51
C ALA A 16 -18.92 11.72 -6.05
N ALA A 17 -17.95 12.55 -6.47
CA ALA A 17 -16.65 12.08 -6.94
C ALA A 17 -15.86 11.35 -5.83
N LEU A 18 -15.92 11.84 -4.59
CA LEU A 18 -15.28 11.18 -3.44
C LEU A 18 -15.96 9.86 -3.07
N GLU A 19 -17.28 9.79 -3.15
CA GLU A 19 -18.03 8.55 -2.93
C GLU A 19 -17.71 7.48 -3.99
N GLU A 20 -17.65 7.88 -5.26
CA GLU A 20 -17.24 7.01 -6.36
C GLU A 20 -15.80 6.52 -6.15
N THR A 21 -14.88 7.42 -5.79
CA THR A 21 -13.49 7.06 -5.50
C THR A 21 -13.41 6.04 -4.36
N ARG A 22 -14.21 6.24 -3.30
CA ARG A 22 -14.30 5.27 -2.20
C ARG A 22 -14.81 3.91 -2.67
N ALA A 23 -15.85 3.88 -3.49
CA ALA A 23 -16.40 2.64 -4.04
C ALA A 23 -15.36 1.88 -4.90
N GLN A 24 -14.58 2.61 -5.70
CA GLN A 24 -13.47 2.05 -6.48
C GLN A 24 -12.40 1.45 -5.56
N MET A 25 -12.04 2.13 -4.48
CA MET A 25 -11.09 1.62 -3.49
C MET A 25 -11.60 0.37 -2.75
N GLU A 26 -12.88 0.35 -2.38
CA GLU A 26 -13.52 -0.82 -1.77
C GLU A 26 -13.55 -2.02 -2.75
N ALA A 27 -13.66 -1.76 -4.05
CA ALA A 27 -13.51 -2.76 -5.11
C ALA A 27 -12.05 -3.16 -5.40
N GLY A 28 -11.08 -2.59 -4.69
CA GLY A 28 -9.65 -2.89 -4.85
C GLY A 28 -8.98 -2.17 -6.03
N LEU A 29 -9.65 -1.20 -6.66
CA LEU A 29 -9.09 -0.38 -7.73
C LEU A 29 -8.25 0.76 -7.14
N ALA A 30 -7.29 1.23 -7.93
CA ALA A 30 -6.52 2.42 -7.57
C ALA A 30 -7.40 3.67 -7.69
N ALA A 31 -7.48 4.47 -6.63
CA ALA A 31 -8.11 5.77 -6.65
C ALA A 31 -7.23 6.79 -7.36
N ASP A 32 -7.79 7.50 -8.34
CA ASP A 32 -7.16 8.71 -8.88
C ASP A 32 -7.61 9.93 -8.07
N LEU A 33 -6.71 10.44 -7.24
CA LEU A 33 -6.92 11.64 -6.42
C LEU A 33 -6.19 12.87 -6.99
N THR A 34 -5.69 12.77 -8.22
CA THR A 34 -4.89 13.82 -8.85
C THR A 34 -5.69 15.12 -8.96
N GLY A 35 -5.14 16.20 -8.40
CA GLY A 35 -5.76 17.53 -8.44
C GLY A 35 -6.94 17.72 -7.48
N LEU A 36 -7.23 16.74 -6.61
CA LEU A 36 -8.23 16.91 -5.55
C LEU A 36 -7.85 18.05 -4.60
N ASP A 37 -6.57 18.17 -4.26
CA ASP A 37 -6.01 19.24 -3.42
C ASP A 37 -6.35 20.63 -3.99
N SER A 38 -6.12 20.81 -5.29
CA SER A 38 -6.29 22.09 -5.97
C SER A 38 -7.78 22.46 -6.10
N ARG A 39 -8.64 21.46 -6.33
CA ARG A 39 -10.09 21.65 -6.35
C ARG A 39 -10.63 22.02 -4.98
N VAL A 40 -10.22 21.31 -3.93
CA VAL A 40 -10.61 21.64 -2.54
C VAL A 40 -10.10 23.01 -2.14
N ALA A 41 -8.85 23.35 -2.47
CA ALA A 41 -8.28 24.67 -2.19
C ALA A 41 -9.08 25.81 -2.86
N THR A 42 -9.45 25.63 -4.12
CA THR A 42 -10.29 26.59 -4.87
C THR A 42 -11.66 26.73 -4.21
N LEU A 43 -12.30 25.61 -3.89
CA LEU A 43 -13.60 25.59 -3.23
C LEU A 43 -13.56 26.31 -1.88
N CYS A 44 -12.53 26.06 -1.06
CA CYS A 44 -12.34 26.73 0.22
C CYS A 44 -12.14 28.24 0.07
N ALA A 45 -11.35 28.67 -0.92
CA ALA A 45 -11.12 30.09 -1.18
C ALA A 45 -12.42 30.81 -1.59
N GLU A 46 -13.22 30.17 -2.44
CA GLU A 46 -14.51 30.71 -2.88
C GLU A 46 -15.54 30.70 -1.74
N ALA A 47 -15.61 29.63 -0.94
CA ALA A 47 -16.49 29.55 0.23
C ALA A 47 -16.16 30.62 1.29
N GLN A 48 -14.88 30.92 1.48
CA GLN A 48 -14.43 31.97 2.39
C GLN A 48 -14.94 33.36 1.95
N SER A 49 -15.08 33.57 0.64
CA SER A 49 -15.62 34.82 0.08
C SER A 49 -17.15 34.95 0.21
N ALA A 50 -17.86 33.83 0.38
CA ALA A 50 -19.31 33.75 0.53
C ALA A 50 -19.76 33.60 2.01
N ARG A 51 -18.94 34.10 2.94
CA ARG A 51 -19.15 33.93 4.39
C ARG A 51 -20.50 34.50 4.84
N GLY A 52 -21.31 33.68 5.51
CA GLY A 52 -22.62 34.06 6.03
C GLY A 52 -23.80 33.32 5.39
N ASP A 53 -23.56 32.54 4.33
CA ASP A 53 -24.58 31.67 3.74
C ASP A 53 -24.73 30.38 4.57
N ALA A 54 -25.88 30.23 5.25
CA ALA A 54 -26.18 29.09 6.09
C ALA A 54 -26.37 27.78 5.30
N GLU A 55 -26.88 27.85 4.06
CA GLU A 55 -27.06 26.68 3.21
C GLU A 55 -25.71 26.15 2.71
N LEU A 56 -24.79 27.07 2.40
CA LEU A 56 -23.42 26.74 2.05
C LEU A 56 -22.67 26.10 3.22
N ALA A 57 -22.80 26.67 4.42
CA ALA A 57 -22.21 26.10 5.63
C ALA A 57 -22.72 24.66 5.87
N ALA A 58 -24.04 24.45 5.78
CA ALA A 58 -24.63 23.12 5.89
C ALA A 58 -24.20 22.16 4.77
N ALA A 59 -23.86 22.65 3.58
CA ALA A 59 -23.31 21.82 2.50
C ALA A 59 -21.87 21.40 2.79
N LEU A 60 -21.03 22.31 3.30
CA LEU A 60 -19.66 22.01 3.70
C LEU A 60 -19.60 21.03 4.88
N GLU A 61 -20.46 21.20 5.88
CA GLU A 61 -20.55 20.28 7.02
C GLU A 61 -20.91 18.85 6.57
N ARG A 62 -21.78 18.71 5.56
CA ARG A 62 -22.14 17.41 4.98
C ARG A 62 -21.03 16.76 4.16
N LEU A 63 -20.05 17.53 3.68
CA LEU A 63 -18.90 17.01 2.95
C LEU A 63 -17.86 16.34 3.88
N LEU A 64 -17.77 16.79 5.14
CA LEU A 64 -16.75 16.31 6.09
C LEU A 64 -16.78 14.79 6.31
N PRO A 65 -17.93 14.14 6.57
CA PRO A 65 -17.95 12.68 6.77
C PRO A 65 -17.48 11.90 5.55
N THR A 66 -17.73 12.41 4.33
CA THR A 66 -17.27 11.78 3.10
C THR A 66 -15.75 11.87 2.96
N LEU A 67 -15.15 13.02 3.30
CA LEU A 67 -13.70 13.18 3.34
C LEU A 67 -13.05 12.27 4.38
N ASP A 68 -13.63 12.17 5.58
CA ASP A 68 -13.15 11.28 6.64
C ASP A 68 -13.19 9.81 6.21
N ALA A 69 -14.26 9.39 5.53
CA ALA A 69 -14.40 8.04 5.01
C ALA A 69 -13.33 7.71 3.95
N VAL A 70 -13.04 8.65 3.04
CA VAL A 70 -11.97 8.50 2.04
C VAL A 70 -10.60 8.43 2.72
N ALA A 71 -10.33 9.31 3.70
CA ALA A 71 -9.08 9.29 4.46
C ALA A 71 -8.87 7.95 5.20
N ALA A 72 -9.92 7.40 5.80
CA ALA A 72 -9.89 6.09 6.45
C ALA A 72 -9.63 4.96 5.43
N ALA A 73 -10.25 5.01 4.25
CA ALA A 73 -10.02 4.03 3.19
C ALA A 73 -8.57 4.08 2.68
N LEU A 74 -8.01 5.27 2.47
CA LEU A 74 -6.61 5.45 2.05
C LEU A 74 -5.63 4.94 3.09
N THR A 75 -5.92 5.16 4.37
CA THR A 75 -5.09 4.66 5.47
C THR A 75 -5.04 3.14 5.46
N ARG A 76 -6.20 2.46 5.35
CA ARG A 76 -6.26 0.99 5.24
C ARG A 76 -5.52 0.46 4.01
N GLN A 77 -5.64 1.14 2.88
CA GLN A 77 -4.93 0.75 1.66
C GLN A 77 -3.42 0.86 1.85
N ARG A 78 -2.93 1.94 2.47
CA ARG A 78 -1.50 2.12 2.80
C ARG A 78 -0.98 1.06 3.74
N GLU A 79 -1.73 0.73 4.79
CA GLU A 79 -1.38 -0.35 5.74
C GLU A 79 -1.32 -1.71 5.04
N THR A 80 -2.28 -2.00 4.16
CA THR A 80 -2.31 -3.24 3.38
C THR A 80 -1.10 -3.34 2.44
N LEU A 81 -0.75 -2.24 1.78
CA LEU A 81 0.43 -2.18 0.91
C LEU A 81 1.74 -2.30 1.70
N ALA A 82 1.82 -1.71 2.90
CA ALA A 82 2.96 -1.83 3.80
C ALA A 82 3.14 -3.29 4.27
N ALA A 83 2.08 -3.93 4.75
CA ALA A 83 2.09 -5.34 5.15
C ALA A 83 2.46 -6.27 3.99
N ALA A 84 1.97 -6.00 2.78
CA ALA A 84 2.35 -6.74 1.58
C ALA A 84 3.82 -6.51 1.18
N ALA A 85 4.37 -5.32 1.42
CA ALA A 85 5.79 -5.04 1.21
C ALA A 85 6.66 -5.81 2.21
N GLU A 86 6.29 -5.81 3.49
CA GLU A 86 6.95 -6.57 4.56
C GLU A 86 6.92 -8.09 4.30
N GLY A 87 5.77 -8.64 3.89
CA GLY A 87 5.64 -10.07 3.55
C GLY A 87 6.46 -10.50 2.33
N ARG A 88 6.72 -9.58 1.39
CA ARG A 88 7.60 -9.83 0.23
C ARG A 88 9.09 -9.70 0.55
N HIS A 89 9.45 -9.09 1.69
CA HIS A 89 10.81 -8.66 1.94
C HIS A 89 11.79 -9.75 2.33
N ASP A 90 11.43 -11.05 2.37
CA ASP A 90 12.48 -12.00 2.68
C ASP A 90 12.42 -13.46 2.16
N PRO A 91 12.42 -13.64 0.83
CA PRO A 91 12.91 -14.88 0.26
C PRO A 91 14.38 -15.14 0.63
N HIS A 92 15.16 -14.10 0.92
CA HIS A 92 16.57 -14.22 1.27
C HIS A 92 16.77 -14.72 2.70
N THR A 93 16.03 -14.28 3.72
CA THR A 93 16.10 -14.90 5.06
C THR A 93 15.36 -16.21 5.13
N ALA A 94 14.33 -16.47 4.33
CA ALA A 94 13.81 -17.82 4.18
C ALA A 94 14.90 -18.77 3.64
N ARG A 95 15.60 -18.37 2.56
CA ARG A 95 16.72 -19.12 1.99
C ARG A 95 17.93 -19.17 2.92
N GLN A 96 18.25 -18.12 3.66
CA GLN A 96 19.39 -18.05 4.59
C GLN A 96 19.12 -18.88 5.85
N ARG A 97 17.88 -18.88 6.36
CA ARG A 97 17.46 -19.82 7.42
C ARG A 97 17.50 -21.26 6.94
N ALA A 98 17.01 -21.55 5.73
CA ALA A 98 17.11 -22.89 5.15
C ALA A 98 18.57 -23.30 4.92
N SER A 99 19.42 -22.38 4.43
CA SER A 99 20.86 -22.62 4.23
C SER A 99 21.60 -22.80 5.56
N ALA A 100 21.19 -22.12 6.63
CA ALA A 100 21.74 -22.32 7.96
C ALA A 100 21.29 -23.65 8.59
N ALA A 101 20.05 -24.08 8.33
CA ALA A 101 19.48 -25.34 8.82
C ALA A 101 20.03 -26.58 8.08
N TYR A 102 20.22 -26.49 6.75
CA TYR A 102 20.65 -27.62 5.92
C TYR A 102 22.10 -27.51 5.43
N GLY A 103 22.72 -26.32 5.46
CA GLY A 103 24.10 -26.11 5.02
C GLY A 103 25.16 -26.56 6.03
N ARG A 104 24.78 -26.89 7.27
CA ARG A 104 25.65 -27.57 8.25
C ARG A 104 25.67 -29.09 7.99
N GLY A 105 25.93 -29.48 6.74
CA GLY A 105 26.10 -30.87 6.31
C GLY A 105 27.24 -31.07 5.30
N ALA A 106 27.84 -29.99 4.79
CA ALA A 106 28.94 -30.09 3.83
C ALA A 106 30.06 -29.08 4.16
N SER A 107 31.23 -29.59 4.54
CA SER A 107 32.47 -28.92 5.00
C SER A 107 32.47 -28.44 6.45
N ALA A 108 33.38 -28.85 7.34
CA ALA A 108 34.54 -29.74 7.23
C ALA A 108 34.95 -30.18 8.65
N ALA A 109 35.25 -31.47 8.84
CA ALA A 109 36.28 -31.85 9.81
C ALA A 109 37.61 -31.91 9.02
N PRO A 110 38.66 -31.17 9.42
CA PRO A 110 39.96 -31.30 8.78
C PRO A 110 40.67 -32.52 9.36
N GLY A 111 40.76 -33.59 8.57
CA GLY A 111 41.63 -34.72 8.86
C GLY A 111 40.91 -36.06 8.86
N ASP A 112 40.73 -36.64 7.68
CA ASP A 112 41.10 -38.04 7.43
C ASP A 112 40.96 -38.33 5.93
N PRO A 113 42.03 -38.76 5.23
CA PRO A 113 41.89 -39.32 3.90
C PRO A 113 41.23 -40.71 3.98
N PRO A 114 40.43 -41.11 2.97
CA PRO A 114 39.79 -42.42 2.95
C PRO A 114 40.83 -43.54 2.86
N PRO A 115 40.62 -44.71 3.52
CA PRO A 115 41.52 -45.84 3.37
C PRO A 115 41.44 -46.42 1.95
N ASP A 116 42.59 -46.63 1.33
CA ASP A 116 42.73 -47.31 0.04
C ASP A 116 42.19 -48.76 0.11
N PRO A 117 41.57 -49.28 -0.97
CA PRO A 117 41.15 -50.68 -1.04
C PRO A 117 42.35 -51.63 -1.16
N PRO A 118 42.28 -52.86 -0.61
CA PRO A 118 43.39 -53.81 -0.66
C PRO A 118 43.67 -54.30 -2.08
N ALA A 119 44.95 -54.23 -2.48
CA ALA A 119 45.45 -54.80 -3.73
C ALA A 119 45.24 -56.32 -3.77
N THR A 120 44.61 -56.82 -4.83
CA THR A 120 44.55 -58.25 -5.15
C THR A 120 45.93 -58.73 -5.62
N PRO A 121 46.49 -59.83 -5.08
CA PRO A 121 47.69 -60.42 -5.65
C PRO A 121 47.30 -61.17 -6.93
N SER A 122 47.56 -60.54 -8.08
CA SER A 122 47.67 -61.25 -9.35
C SER A 122 49.11 -61.77 -9.51
N ARG A 123 49.19 -63.02 -9.95
CA ARG A 123 50.30 -63.66 -10.69
C ARG A 123 51.25 -64.54 -9.86
N GLN A 124 51.18 -65.83 -10.14
CA GLN A 124 52.37 -66.58 -10.55
C GLN A 124 51.97 -67.60 -11.61
N SER A 125 52.74 -67.59 -12.71
CA SER A 125 52.79 -68.59 -13.77
C SER A 125 53.79 -69.68 -13.38
#